data_AF-A0A955KUP2-F1
#
_entry.id   AF-A0A955KUP2-F1
#
_cell.length_a   1.000
_cell.length_b   1.000
_cell.length_c   1.000
_cell.angle_alpha   90.00
_cell.angle_beta   90.00
_cell.angle_gamma   90.00
#
_symmetry.space_group_name_H-M   'P 1'
#
loop_
_entity.id
_entity.type
_entity.pdbx_description
1 polymer ?
#
loop_
_entity_poly.entity_id
_entity_poly.type
_entity_poly.pdbx_seq_one_letter_code
_entity_poly.pdbx_strand_id
1 'polypeptide(L)'
;KIHQPPETSCDPVELPADEQLAIEHHNYRSLSEFLSKMDRYTTIEAEQKAGDNSTKLSSDRLLQEYFSEFFRRYYQAEGWKDGLHGLTLTLLQSQYQSLVLLKDWEKQGFSKQKQPLSAALVGQVISEWRYWQATQMVAQSTGISKIYWLLRKKFRW
;
A
#
# COMPACT_ATOMS: atom_id res chain seq x y z
N LYS A 1 3.73 -19.80 -5.86
CA LYS A 1 2.92 -18.61 -5.51
C LYS A 1 3.50 -17.99 -4.24
N ILE A 2 3.59 -16.66 -4.13
CA ILE A 2 3.91 -16.00 -2.85
C ILE A 2 2.63 -16.11 -2.00
N HIS A 3 2.72 -16.60 -0.77
CA HIS A 3 1.59 -16.99 0.11
C HIS A 3 0.93 -18.36 -0.16
N GLN A 4 1.62 -19.29 -0.82
CA GLN A 4 1.24 -20.70 -0.72
C GLN A 4 1.81 -21.31 0.57
N PRO A 5 1.01 -22.05 1.36
CA PRO A 5 1.55 -22.90 2.41
C PRO A 5 2.62 -23.84 1.85
N PRO A 6 3.66 -24.17 2.61
CA PRO A 6 4.66 -25.14 2.16
C PRO A 6 4.02 -26.51 1.98
N GLU A 7 4.37 -27.20 0.91
CA GLU A 7 4.07 -28.63 0.76
C GLU A 7 4.93 -29.40 1.77
N THR A 8 4.29 -30.19 2.63
CA THR A 8 4.97 -30.97 3.66
C THR A 8 4.94 -32.45 3.28
N SER A 9 6.08 -33.12 3.39
CA SER A 9 6.21 -34.55 3.11
C SER A 9 5.92 -35.45 4.32
N CYS A 10 5.71 -34.85 5.49
CA CYS A 10 5.55 -35.52 6.78
C CYS A 10 4.43 -34.87 7.58
N ASP A 11 3.91 -35.58 8.58
CA ASP A 11 2.90 -35.05 9.49
C ASP A 11 3.43 -33.81 10.24
N PRO A 12 2.68 -32.70 10.28
CA PRO A 12 3.10 -31.49 10.96
C PRO A 12 3.18 -31.73 12.47
N VAL A 13 4.24 -31.23 13.10
CA VAL A 13 4.38 -31.18 14.55
C VAL A 13 3.99 -29.78 15.02
N GLU A 14 2.99 -29.69 15.90
CA GLU A 14 2.66 -28.44 16.57
C GLU A 14 3.60 -28.21 17.75
N LEU A 15 4.31 -27.07 17.73
CA LEU A 15 5.14 -26.65 18.86
C LEU A 15 4.27 -25.96 19.91
N PRO A 16 4.59 -26.11 21.21
CA PRO A 16 3.90 -25.35 22.25
C PRO A 16 4.14 -23.84 22.05
N ALA A 17 3.17 -23.01 22.47
CA ALA A 17 3.28 -21.56 22.44
C ALA A 17 4.26 -21.06 23.53
N ASP A 18 5.54 -21.39 23.37
CA ASP A 18 6.64 -21.02 24.24
C ASP A 18 7.49 -19.94 23.54
N GLU A 19 7.71 -18.82 24.23
CA GLU A 19 8.54 -17.71 23.75
C GLU A 19 9.98 -18.15 23.45
N GLN A 20 10.51 -19.14 24.18
CA GLN A 20 11.85 -19.69 23.94
C GLN A 20 11.97 -20.45 22.61
N LEU A 21 10.84 -20.86 22.03
CA LEU A 21 10.76 -21.51 20.72
C LEU A 21 10.37 -20.53 19.60
N ALA A 22 10.20 -19.24 19.91
CA ALA A 22 9.78 -18.25 18.93
C ALA A 22 10.87 -18.00 17.88
N ILE A 23 10.45 -17.83 16.63
CA ILE A 23 11.34 -17.50 15.51
C ILE A 23 11.26 -15.99 15.27
N GLU A 24 12.39 -15.29 15.42
CA GLU A 24 12.50 -13.89 15.02
C GLU A 24 12.57 -13.76 13.50
N HIS A 25 11.56 -13.12 12.90
CA HIS A 25 11.52 -12.87 11.46
C HIS A 25 11.94 -11.42 11.13
N HIS A 26 13.16 -11.24 10.63
CA HIS A 26 13.60 -9.95 10.11
C HIS A 26 13.17 -9.79 8.64
N ASN A 27 12.26 -8.84 8.38
CA ASN A 27 11.77 -8.59 7.01
C ASN A 27 12.86 -8.02 6.09
N TYR A 28 13.59 -6.99 6.51
CA TYR A 28 14.75 -6.43 5.80
C TYR A 28 15.58 -5.59 6.75
N ARG A 29 16.87 -5.41 6.44
CA ARG A 29 17.84 -4.66 7.27
C ARG A 29 18.31 -3.36 6.62
N SER A 30 18.04 -3.17 5.33
CA SER A 30 18.42 -1.96 4.59
C SER A 30 17.40 -1.64 3.50
N LEU A 31 17.43 -0.39 3.02
CA LEU A 31 16.64 0.02 1.84
C LEU A 31 17.03 -0.80 0.61
N SER A 32 18.32 -1.08 0.41
CA SER A 32 18.77 -1.91 -0.71
C SER A 32 18.16 -3.31 -0.67
N GLU A 33 18.13 -3.94 0.51
CA GLU A 33 17.49 -5.26 0.68
C GLU A 33 15.98 -5.19 0.42
N PHE A 34 15.31 -4.14 0.91
CA PHE A 34 13.90 -3.91 0.62
C PHE A 34 13.65 -3.81 -0.89
N LEU A 35 14.44 -2.99 -1.61
CA LEU A 35 14.28 -2.80 -3.05
C LEU A 35 14.52 -4.09 -3.83
N SER A 36 15.53 -4.89 -3.47
CA SER A 36 15.76 -6.20 -4.09
C SER A 36 14.61 -7.17 -3.84
N LYS A 37 14.03 -7.18 -2.63
CA LYS A 37 12.86 -7.99 -2.31
C LYS A 37 11.61 -7.52 -3.05
N MET A 38 11.38 -6.21 -3.08
CA MET A 38 10.29 -5.58 -3.81
C MET A 38 10.36 -5.94 -5.29
N ASP A 39 11.52 -5.85 -5.91
CA ASP A 39 11.70 -6.25 -7.31
C ASP A 39 11.30 -7.72 -7.51
N ARG A 40 11.88 -8.65 -6.75
CA ARG A 40 11.58 -10.08 -6.85
C ARG A 40 10.09 -10.39 -6.64
N TYR A 41 9.50 -9.87 -5.57
CA TYR A 41 8.13 -10.23 -5.18
C TYR A 41 7.08 -9.61 -6.09
N THR A 42 7.27 -8.35 -6.49
CA THR A 42 6.36 -7.71 -7.45
C THR A 42 6.38 -8.40 -8.81
N THR A 43 7.54 -8.95 -9.24
CA THR A 43 7.62 -9.77 -10.47
C THR A 43 6.73 -11.00 -10.37
N ILE A 44 6.87 -11.77 -9.28
CA ILE A 44 6.12 -13.01 -9.07
C ILE A 44 4.61 -12.73 -8.90
N GLU A 45 4.23 -11.67 -8.21
CA GLU A 45 2.83 -11.25 -8.11
C GLU A 45 2.24 -10.82 -9.45
N ALA A 46 3.01 -10.09 -10.26
CA ALA A 46 2.60 -9.73 -11.61
C ALA A 46 2.38 -10.98 -12.49
N GLU A 47 3.20 -12.04 -12.35
CA GLU A 47 2.98 -13.33 -13.06
C GLU A 47 1.66 -13.98 -12.68
N GLN A 48 1.29 -13.91 -11.39
CA GLN A 48 0.05 -14.49 -10.90
C GLN A 48 -1.17 -13.70 -11.38
N LYS A 49 -1.06 -12.38 -11.53
CA LYS A 49 -2.13 -11.52 -12.05
C LYS A 49 -2.28 -11.61 -13.57
N ALA A 50 -1.22 -11.92 -14.32
CA ALA A 50 -1.24 -12.01 -15.78
C ALA A 50 -2.21 -13.08 -16.35
N GLY A 51 -2.63 -14.05 -15.53
CA GLY A 51 -3.67 -15.02 -15.90
C GLY A 51 -5.11 -14.49 -15.80
N ASP A 52 -5.30 -13.34 -15.17
CA ASP A 52 -6.60 -12.69 -14.97
C ASP A 52 -6.74 -11.53 -15.98
N ASN A 53 -7.23 -11.85 -17.18
CA ASN A 53 -7.50 -10.88 -18.27
C ASN A 53 -8.51 -9.78 -17.89
N SER A 54 -9.02 -9.76 -16.65
CA SER A 54 -10.14 -8.93 -16.22
C SER A 54 -9.77 -7.47 -15.94
N THR A 55 -8.49 -7.08 -15.85
CA THR A 55 -8.19 -5.64 -15.77
C THR A 55 -6.91 -5.16 -16.43
N LYS A 56 -7.09 -4.53 -17.59
CA LYS A 56 -6.06 -3.69 -18.22
C LYS A 56 -5.65 -2.59 -17.26
N LEU A 57 -4.34 -2.35 -17.17
CA LEU A 57 -3.80 -1.16 -16.50
C LEU A 57 -4.48 0.09 -17.10
N SER A 58 -4.67 1.11 -16.29
CA SER A 58 -4.98 2.47 -16.76
C SER A 58 -4.19 3.46 -15.90
N SER A 59 -3.97 4.67 -16.42
CA SER A 59 -3.35 5.76 -15.65
C SER A 59 -4.09 5.98 -14.31
N ASP A 60 -5.42 5.90 -14.35
CA ASP A 60 -6.24 6.06 -13.16
C ASP A 60 -6.07 4.94 -12.14
N ARG A 61 -6.09 3.68 -12.60
CA ARG A 61 -5.91 2.53 -11.71
C ARG A 61 -4.55 2.56 -11.03
N LEU A 62 -3.50 2.93 -11.76
CA LEU A 62 -2.14 2.99 -11.21
C LEU A 62 -2.06 3.94 -10.02
N LEU A 63 -2.60 5.17 -10.16
CA LEU A 63 -2.62 6.14 -9.06
C LEU A 63 -3.61 5.77 -7.97
N GLN A 64 -4.77 5.21 -8.33
CA GLN A 64 -5.75 4.75 -7.36
C GLN A 64 -5.14 3.71 -6.41
N GLU A 65 -4.45 2.69 -6.92
CA GLU A 65 -3.79 1.68 -6.09
C GLU A 65 -2.69 2.30 -5.20
N TYR A 66 -1.87 3.21 -5.76
CA TYR A 66 -0.82 3.89 -5.00
C TYR A 66 -1.39 4.66 -3.80
N PHE A 67 -2.38 5.51 -4.06
CA PHE A 67 -2.96 6.39 -3.04
C PHE A 67 -3.87 5.66 -2.07
N SER A 68 -4.59 4.62 -2.52
CA SER A 68 -5.37 3.76 -1.62
C SER A 68 -4.45 3.13 -0.57
N GLU A 69 -3.33 2.55 -1.00
CA GLU A 69 -2.35 1.97 -0.07
C GLU A 69 -1.68 3.02 0.81
N PHE A 70 -1.39 4.21 0.24
CA PHE A 70 -0.79 5.31 0.98
C PHE A 70 -1.71 5.75 2.12
N PHE A 71 -2.98 6.04 1.83
CA PHE A 71 -3.93 6.51 2.83
C PHE A 71 -4.22 5.45 3.89
N ARG A 72 -4.33 4.19 3.47
CA ARG A 72 -4.52 3.04 4.36
C ARG A 72 -3.37 2.89 5.34
N ARG A 73 -2.12 2.93 4.88
CA ARG A 73 -0.96 2.74 5.78
C ARG A 73 -0.62 3.98 6.58
N TYR A 74 -0.60 5.15 5.94
CA TYR A 74 -0.14 6.36 6.61
C TYR A 74 -1.18 6.86 7.61
N TYR A 75 -2.45 6.94 7.22
CA TYR A 75 -3.50 7.52 8.05
C TYR A 75 -4.31 6.46 8.81
N GLN A 76 -4.88 5.47 8.13
CA GLN A 76 -5.76 4.48 8.79
C GLN A 76 -4.99 3.58 9.76
N ALA A 77 -3.80 3.11 9.37
CA ALA A 77 -2.89 2.35 10.24
C ALA A 77 -1.97 3.26 11.07
N GLU A 78 -2.25 4.58 11.09
CA GLU A 78 -1.55 5.57 11.91
C GLU A 78 -0.02 5.62 11.73
N GLY A 79 0.51 5.23 10.57
CA GLY A 79 1.94 5.29 10.27
C GLY A 79 2.55 6.69 10.44
N TRP A 80 1.76 7.76 10.39
CA TRP A 80 2.21 9.12 10.73
C TRP A 80 2.75 9.25 12.17
N LYS A 81 2.34 8.39 13.11
CA LYS A 81 2.83 8.38 14.49
C LYS A 81 4.29 7.91 14.60
N ASP A 82 4.75 7.10 13.65
CA ASP A 82 6.12 6.59 13.59
C ASP A 82 7.08 7.56 12.88
N GLY A 83 6.61 8.77 12.55
CA GLY A 83 7.40 9.82 11.90
C GLY A 83 7.99 9.38 10.58
N LEU A 84 9.31 9.55 10.43
CA LEU A 84 10.00 9.22 9.18
C LEU A 84 9.92 7.73 8.84
N HIS A 85 9.97 6.83 9.83
CA HIS A 85 9.91 5.39 9.58
C HIS A 85 8.58 4.98 8.96
N GLY A 86 7.46 5.45 9.52
CA GLY A 86 6.14 5.15 8.99
C GLY A 86 5.88 5.78 7.62
N LEU A 87 6.39 7.00 7.39
CA LEU A 87 6.35 7.63 6.06
C LEU A 87 7.15 6.83 5.03
N THR A 88 8.38 6.44 5.36
CA THR A 88 9.24 5.62 4.47
C THR A 88 8.57 4.30 4.15
N LEU A 89 8.06 3.58 5.15
CA LEU A 89 7.37 2.31 4.91
C LEU A 89 6.12 2.49 4.04
N THR A 90 5.32 3.54 4.28
CA THR A 90 4.13 3.83 3.48
C THR A 90 4.51 4.05 2.01
N LEU A 91 5.48 4.92 1.73
CA LEU A 91 5.91 5.22 0.36
C LEU A 91 6.41 3.97 -0.37
N LEU A 92 7.23 3.16 0.31
CA LEU A 92 7.76 1.91 -0.22
C LEU A 92 6.66 0.89 -0.53
N GLN A 93 5.65 0.77 0.34
CA GLN A 93 4.54 -0.16 0.14
C GLN A 93 3.55 0.33 -0.92
N SER A 94 3.29 1.64 -1.02
CA SER A 94 2.52 2.21 -2.13
C SER A 94 3.22 1.97 -3.47
N GLN A 95 4.54 2.17 -3.53
CA GLN A 95 5.34 1.87 -4.71
C GLN A 95 5.32 0.38 -5.07
N TYR A 96 5.33 -0.52 -4.07
CA TYR A 96 5.17 -1.95 -4.29
C TYR A 96 3.90 -2.25 -5.09
N GLN A 97 2.75 -1.71 -4.68
CA GLN A 97 1.47 -1.93 -5.39
C GLN A 97 1.51 -1.42 -6.83
N SER A 98 2.09 -0.23 -7.05
CA SER A 98 2.28 0.29 -8.40
C SER A 98 3.19 -0.58 -9.26
N LEU A 99 4.27 -1.12 -8.70
CA LEU A 99 5.21 -1.97 -9.44
C LEU A 99 4.59 -3.31 -9.86
N VAL A 100 3.70 -3.90 -9.06
CA VAL A 100 2.96 -5.09 -9.47
C VAL A 100 2.19 -4.81 -10.77
N LEU A 101 1.48 -3.68 -10.83
CA LEU A 101 0.72 -3.28 -12.01
C LEU A 101 1.61 -2.93 -13.20
N LEU A 102 2.72 -2.21 -12.97
CA LEU A 102 3.65 -1.81 -14.02
C LEU A 102 4.36 -3.02 -14.65
N LYS A 103 4.73 -4.02 -13.86
CA LYS A 103 5.35 -5.26 -14.35
C LYS A 103 4.37 -6.16 -15.09
N ASP A 104 3.10 -6.15 -14.70
CA ASP A 104 2.05 -6.80 -15.49
C ASP A 104 1.89 -6.11 -16.87
N TRP A 105 1.89 -4.77 -16.88
CA TRP A 105 1.86 -3.99 -18.13
C TRP A 105 3.12 -4.16 -19.00
N GLU A 106 4.30 -4.31 -18.39
CA GLU A 106 5.55 -4.66 -19.07
C GLU A 106 5.43 -5.99 -19.83
N LYS A 107 4.87 -7.03 -19.19
CA LYS A 107 4.66 -8.34 -19.82
C LYS A 107 3.65 -8.30 -20.95
N GLN A 108 2.69 -7.37 -20.90
CA GLN A 108 1.76 -7.08 -21.99
C GLN A 108 2.40 -6.25 -23.12
N GLY A 109 3.73 -6.08 -23.11
CA GLY A 109 4.49 -5.39 -24.14
C GLY A 109 4.35 -3.87 -24.10
N PHE A 110 4.13 -3.29 -22.91
CA PHE A 110 3.91 -1.85 -22.73
C PHE A 110 2.82 -1.30 -23.67
N SER A 111 1.66 -1.97 -23.67
CA SER A 111 0.54 -1.60 -24.52
C SER A 111 0.23 -0.10 -24.44
N LYS A 112 0.06 0.55 -25.60
CA LYS A 112 -0.08 2.00 -25.68
C LYS A 112 -1.36 2.46 -24.97
N GLN A 113 -1.17 3.28 -23.95
CA GLN A 113 -2.23 3.96 -23.22
C GLN A 113 -2.38 5.38 -23.77
N LYS A 114 -3.61 5.81 -24.06
CA LYS A 114 -3.86 7.17 -24.57
C LYS A 114 -4.47 8.10 -23.52
N GLN A 115 -4.98 7.56 -22.42
CA GLN A 115 -5.78 8.34 -21.49
C GLN A 115 -4.90 8.99 -20.41
N PRO A 116 -4.96 10.33 -20.26
CA PRO A 116 -4.36 10.98 -19.10
C PRO A 116 -5.14 10.62 -17.83
N LEU A 117 -4.63 11.07 -16.68
CA LEU A 117 -5.36 11.00 -15.43
C LEU A 117 -6.70 11.73 -15.55
N SER A 118 -7.79 11.09 -15.12
CA SER A 118 -9.10 11.73 -15.11
C SER A 118 -9.19 12.78 -13.99
N ALA A 119 -9.89 13.87 -14.27
CA ALA A 119 -10.19 14.88 -13.25
C ALA A 119 -10.98 14.30 -12.06
N ALA A 120 -11.80 13.26 -12.32
CA ALA A 120 -12.54 12.55 -11.30
C ALA A 120 -11.61 11.85 -10.29
N LEU A 121 -10.61 11.11 -10.78
CA LEU A 121 -9.61 10.49 -9.92
C LEU A 121 -8.83 11.54 -9.12
N VAL A 122 -8.35 12.59 -9.79
CA VAL A 122 -7.61 13.67 -9.12
C VAL A 122 -8.44 14.28 -7.99
N GLY A 123 -9.72 14.55 -8.26
CA GLY A 123 -10.68 15.03 -7.26
C GLY A 123 -10.88 14.04 -6.10
N GLN A 124 -10.95 12.74 -6.38
CA GLN A 124 -11.04 11.70 -5.36
C GLN A 124 -9.82 11.70 -4.44
N VAL A 125 -8.60 11.67 -5.01
CA VAL A 125 -7.35 11.68 -4.24
C VAL A 125 -7.24 12.93 -3.37
N ILE A 126 -7.57 14.10 -3.92
CA ILE A 126 -7.58 15.36 -3.16
C ILE A 126 -8.60 15.31 -2.03
N SER A 127 -9.79 14.77 -2.28
CA SER A 127 -10.85 14.65 -1.27
C SER A 127 -10.45 13.70 -0.14
N GLU A 128 -9.86 12.55 -0.47
CA GLU A 128 -9.35 11.59 0.52
C GLU A 128 -8.22 12.21 1.34
N TRP A 129 -7.26 12.90 0.70
CA TRP A 129 -6.20 13.62 1.40
C TRP A 129 -6.76 14.62 2.40
N ARG A 130 -7.71 15.47 1.97
CA ARG A 130 -8.35 16.47 2.84
C ARG A 130 -9.07 15.83 4.01
N TYR A 131 -9.80 14.73 3.76
CA TYR A 131 -10.50 13.98 4.80
C TYR A 131 -9.53 13.43 5.86
N TRP A 132 -8.44 12.81 5.41
CA TRP A 132 -7.46 12.19 6.30
C TRP A 132 -6.63 13.22 7.05
N GLN A 133 -6.22 14.31 6.38
CA GLN A 133 -5.60 15.46 7.04
C GLN A 133 -6.51 16.02 8.13
N ALA A 134 -7.80 16.25 7.83
CA ALA A 134 -8.74 16.74 8.84
C ALA A 134 -8.88 15.75 10.01
N THR A 135 -8.89 14.44 9.74
CA THR A 135 -8.94 13.40 10.77
C THR A 135 -7.72 13.45 11.69
N GLN A 136 -6.52 13.53 11.13
CA GLN A 136 -5.28 13.69 11.88
C GLN A 136 -5.32 14.97 12.72
N MET A 137 -5.72 16.09 12.12
CA MET A 137 -5.78 17.38 12.84
C MET A 137 -6.82 17.39 13.95
N VAL A 138 -7.98 16.73 13.80
CA VAL A 138 -8.95 16.57 14.89
C VAL A 138 -8.34 15.82 16.08
N ALA A 139 -7.48 14.83 15.84
CA ALA A 139 -6.79 14.09 16.89
C ALA A 139 -5.73 14.94 17.61
N GLN A 140 -5.09 15.87 16.90
CA GLN A 140 -4.00 16.71 17.42
C GLN A 140 -4.45 18.10 17.92
N SER A 141 -5.70 18.51 17.65
CA SER A 141 -6.21 19.85 17.95
C SER A 141 -7.10 19.90 19.20
N THR A 142 -7.17 21.06 19.85
CA THR A 142 -8.04 21.35 21.00
C THR A 142 -8.82 22.66 20.82
N GLY A 143 -9.88 22.87 21.61
CA GLY A 143 -10.68 24.10 21.56
C GLY A 143 -11.29 24.42 20.20
N ILE A 144 -11.27 25.70 19.81
CA ILE A 144 -11.87 26.22 18.56
C ILE A 144 -11.23 25.60 17.31
N SER A 145 -9.92 25.34 17.36
CA SER A 145 -9.21 24.69 16.24
C SER A 145 -9.78 23.30 15.93
N LYS A 146 -10.14 22.52 16.95
CA LYS A 146 -10.78 21.21 16.78
C LYS A 146 -12.15 21.33 16.13
N ILE A 147 -12.94 22.34 16.50
CA ILE A 147 -14.25 22.62 15.91
C ILE A 147 -14.11 22.92 14.41
N TYR A 148 -13.14 23.75 14.03
CA TYR A 148 -12.82 24.02 12.63
C TYR A 148 -12.52 22.73 11.85
N TRP A 149 -11.68 21.85 12.39
CA TRP A 149 -11.31 20.60 11.72
C TRP A 149 -12.47 19.59 11.65
N LEU A 150 -13.36 19.55 12.64
CA LEU A 150 -14.58 18.75 12.59
C LEU A 150 -15.53 19.23 11.48
N LEU A 151 -15.71 20.54 11.34
CA LEU A 151 -16.52 21.12 10.27
C LEU A 151 -15.91 20.80 8.90
N ARG A 152 -14.60 21.01 8.75
CA ARG A 152 -13.87 20.71 7.52
C ARG A 152 -13.98 19.23 7.14
N LYS A 153 -13.82 18.31 8.11
CA LYS A 153 -14.00 16.87 7.90
C LYS A 153 -15.42 16.53 7.45
N LYS A 154 -16.44 17.15 8.05
CA LYS A 154 -17.85 16.93 7.73
C LYS A 154 -18.22 17.39 6.31
N PHE A 155 -17.73 18.55 5.89
CA PHE A 155 -18.07 19.14 4.58
C PHE A 155 -17.11 18.78 3.45
N ARG A 156 -16.05 17.99 3.73
CA ARG A 156 -15.04 17.52 2.77
C ARG A 156 -14.40 18.65 1.93
N TRP A 157 -14.30 19.87 2.48
CA TRP A 157 -13.67 21.02 1.80
C TRP A 157 -12.15 21.09 2.01
#